data_AF-A0A2S6C3F2-F1
#
_entry.id   AF-A0A2S6C3F2-F1
#
_cell.length_a   1.000
_cell.length_b   1.000
_cell.length_c   1.000
_cell.angle_alpha   90.00
_cell.angle_beta   90.00
_cell.angle_gamma   90.00
#
_symmetry.space_group_name_H-M   'P 1'
#
loop_
_entity.id
_entity.type
_entity.pdbx_description
1 polymer ?
#
loop_
_entity_poly.entity_id
_entity_poly.type
_entity_poly.pdbx_seq_one_letter_code
_entity_poly.pdbx_strand_id
1 'polypeptide(L)'
;MRLERLLNQYLIQEFDVHYSFKNALAAHTLHLAQPGNNMLPLVESNVDPKFDALYRDLCSNKLSANGTSKVDLKVQKERDTFDEELRRARTSVAKQGLIKSYLHSLSYGDDQLPAELQELVAIIAAALQSQITREDALLLREDVDKFRQNVKPIAKEIWKAALDDLVTLARISAPQAHSDGDDLAARIQKQKADTAESEDSIAAIRLDLAHEVANVHDLYRKAIETCIRTLEQTIHGSVSRGTKAKAEYLTTVAEGMSKKLQLQHNQLLSQTRSPDLEEALKTRSEDLDHEAIMLKRKIRDAEDKLAEYHQAKAVRGIAAEYSEIIRETAKIKADIARLEGRR
;
A
#
# COMPACT_ATOMS: atom_id res chain seq x y z
N MET A 1 20.63 -55.54 32.89
CA MET A 1 20.93 -55.00 34.23
C MET A 1 20.17 -53.71 34.61
N ARG A 2 20.14 -52.62 33.82
CA ARG A 2 19.46 -51.36 34.23
C ARG A 2 17.92 -51.41 34.12
N LEU A 3 17.41 -52.08 33.09
CA LEU A 3 15.97 -52.36 32.89
C LEU A 3 15.41 -53.38 33.90
N GLU A 4 16.17 -54.43 34.21
CA GLU A 4 15.80 -55.43 35.23
C GLU A 4 15.68 -54.80 36.63
N ARG A 5 16.52 -53.81 36.96
CA ARG A 5 16.40 -53.04 38.20
C ARG A 5 15.17 -52.12 38.18
N LEU A 6 14.86 -51.50 37.05
CA LEU A 6 13.67 -50.64 36.90
C LEU A 6 12.36 -51.45 37.00
N LEU A 7 12.28 -52.63 36.37
CA LEU A 7 11.14 -53.54 36.48
C LEU A 7 10.96 -54.11 37.89
N ASN A 8 12.05 -54.51 38.57
CA ASN A 8 11.97 -54.98 39.95
C ASN A 8 11.63 -53.87 40.94
N GLN A 9 12.12 -52.64 40.73
CA GLN A 9 11.79 -51.48 41.56
C GLN A 9 10.34 -51.02 41.35
N TYR A 10 9.81 -51.16 40.13
CA TYR A 10 8.42 -50.85 39.78
C TYR A 10 7.42 -51.79 40.48
N LEU A 11 7.65 -53.10 40.46
CA LEU A 11 6.77 -54.06 41.13
C LEU A 11 6.82 -53.99 42.67
N ILE A 12 7.90 -53.45 43.25
CA ILE A 12 7.99 -53.21 44.71
C ILE A 12 7.28 -51.89 45.06
N GLN A 13 7.37 -50.85 44.23
CA GLN A 13 6.68 -49.58 44.46
C GLN A 13 5.16 -49.67 44.25
N GLU A 14 4.64 -50.42 43.26
CA GLU A 14 3.19 -50.49 43.03
C GLU A 14 2.43 -51.25 44.12
N PHE A 15 3.06 -52.23 44.80
CA PHE A 15 2.41 -52.94 45.92
C PHE A 15 2.39 -52.11 47.23
N ASP A 16 3.33 -51.19 47.43
CA ASP A 16 3.40 -50.34 48.64
C ASP A 16 2.72 -48.97 48.46
N VAL A 17 2.77 -48.38 47.25
CA VAL A 17 2.29 -47.00 47.00
C VAL A 17 0.75 -46.94 46.84
N HIS A 18 0.09 -48.08 46.62
CA HIS A 18 -1.37 -48.15 46.52
C HIS A 18 -2.11 -47.92 47.87
N TYR A 19 -1.37 -47.76 48.98
CA TYR A 19 -1.92 -47.44 50.30
C TYR A 19 -1.80 -45.96 50.72
N SER A 20 -1.17 -45.07 49.92
CA SER A 20 -0.89 -43.69 50.40
C SER A 20 -1.02 -42.56 49.36
N PHE A 21 -1.82 -42.72 48.31
CA PHE A 21 -2.03 -41.63 47.34
C PHE A 21 -3.51 -41.38 47.03
N LYS A 22 -4.23 -40.88 48.04
CA LYS A 22 -5.56 -40.24 47.84
C LYS A 22 -5.69 -38.82 48.42
N ASN A 23 -4.62 -38.22 48.95
CA ASN A 23 -4.70 -36.92 49.65
C ASN A 23 -3.85 -35.78 49.07
N ALA A 24 -3.59 -35.74 47.76
CA ALA A 24 -2.86 -34.61 47.16
C ALA A 24 -3.40 -34.16 45.79
N LEU A 25 -4.68 -34.46 45.49
CA LEU A 25 -5.35 -33.98 44.27
C LEU A 25 -6.47 -32.98 44.63
N ALA A 26 -6.12 -31.92 45.35
CA ALA A 26 -7.03 -30.81 45.63
C ALA A 26 -6.25 -29.55 46.05
N ALA A 27 -5.43 -28.97 45.15
CA ALA A 27 -5.06 -27.56 45.26
C ALA A 27 -4.52 -27.01 43.93
N HIS A 28 -5.16 -25.95 43.46
CA HIS A 28 -4.71 -24.97 42.47
C HIS A 28 -4.61 -25.37 40.99
N THR A 29 -5.79 -25.50 40.38
CA THR A 29 -6.05 -24.93 39.05
C THR A 29 -6.28 -23.42 39.18
N LEU A 30 -5.33 -22.58 38.75
CA LEU A 30 -5.66 -21.27 38.19
C LEU A 30 -4.47 -20.61 37.47
N HIS A 31 -4.78 -20.05 36.30
CA HIS A 31 -4.03 -19.11 35.46
C HIS A 31 -2.93 -19.65 34.51
N LEU A 32 -3.40 -20.21 33.40
CA LEU A 32 -2.78 -19.99 32.09
C LEU A 32 -3.52 -18.82 31.42
N ALA A 33 -2.97 -17.62 31.55
CA ALA A 33 -3.31 -16.47 30.73
C ALA A 33 -2.10 -16.16 29.84
N GLN A 34 -2.37 -16.05 28.55
CA GLN A 34 -1.44 -15.73 27.47
C GLN A 34 -0.61 -14.48 27.79
N PRO A 35 0.70 -14.41 27.47
CA PRO A 35 1.37 -13.13 27.36
C PRO A 35 1.06 -12.57 25.98
N GLY A 36 -0.12 -11.98 25.84
CA GLY A 36 -0.37 -11.01 24.78
C GLY A 36 0.43 -9.76 25.12
N ASN A 37 1.48 -9.51 24.34
CA ASN A 37 2.29 -8.30 24.38
C ASN A 37 1.39 -7.08 24.11
N ASN A 38 0.83 -6.50 25.16
CA ASN A 38 0.11 -5.23 25.11
C ASN A 38 0.90 -4.19 25.90
N MET A 39 1.97 -3.70 25.31
CA MET A 39 2.48 -2.36 25.62
C MET A 39 2.03 -1.47 24.46
N LEU A 40 0.79 -1.01 24.54
CA LEU A 40 0.27 0.05 23.68
C LEU A 40 1.19 1.29 23.81
N PRO A 41 1.60 1.92 22.71
CA PRO A 41 2.24 3.23 22.77
C PRO A 41 1.13 4.25 23.08
N LEU A 42 1.03 4.71 24.33
CA LEU A 42 0.18 5.86 24.65
C LEU A 42 0.92 7.15 24.26
N VAL A 43 0.53 7.64 23.08
CA VAL A 43 0.17 9.03 22.79
C VAL A 43 0.66 10.03 23.84
N GLU A 44 1.62 10.85 23.42
CA GLU A 44 2.06 12.06 24.10
C GLU A 44 0.86 12.98 24.40
N SER A 45 0.29 12.89 25.60
CA SER A 45 -0.51 13.96 26.18
C SER A 45 -0.60 13.79 27.70
N ASN A 46 0.24 14.56 28.40
CA ASN A 46 0.08 14.93 29.81
C ASN A 46 -0.06 13.74 30.79
N VAL A 47 1.02 12.98 30.97
CA VAL A 47 1.06 11.86 31.91
C VAL A 47 1.03 12.40 33.35
N ASP A 48 -0.02 12.05 34.09
CA ASP A 48 -0.16 12.32 35.52
C ASP A 48 1.12 11.85 36.25
N PRO A 49 1.81 12.72 37.04
CA PRO A 49 3.05 12.35 37.72
C PRO A 49 2.92 11.12 38.64
N LYS A 50 1.70 10.80 39.08
CA LYS A 50 1.42 9.58 39.84
C LYS A 50 1.52 8.32 38.98
N PHE A 51 1.06 8.39 37.73
CA PHE A 51 1.17 7.28 36.78
C PHE A 51 2.63 7.05 36.39
N ASP A 52 3.38 8.12 36.21
CA ASP A 52 4.79 8.07 35.87
C ASP A 52 5.65 7.43 37.00
N ALA A 53 5.32 7.75 38.25
CA ALA A 53 5.92 7.11 39.42
C ALA A 53 5.54 5.62 39.54
N LEU A 54 4.28 5.28 39.27
CA LEU A 54 3.80 3.90 39.29
C LEU A 54 4.44 3.07 38.16
N TYR A 55 4.55 3.63 36.96
CA TYR A 55 5.18 2.99 35.81
C TYR A 55 6.66 2.69 36.10
N ARG A 56 7.38 3.66 36.68
CA ARG A 56 8.77 3.44 37.13
C ARG A 56 8.85 2.35 38.19
N ASP A 57 7.99 2.36 39.22
CA ASP A 57 8.00 1.33 40.27
C ASP A 57 7.67 -0.07 39.73
N LEU A 58 6.72 -0.17 38.81
CA LEU A 58 6.37 -1.41 38.11
C LEU A 58 7.56 -1.93 37.30
N CYS A 59 8.17 -1.10 36.45
CA CYS A 59 9.28 -1.50 35.58
C CYS A 59 10.60 -1.71 36.34
N SER A 60 10.85 -1.00 37.45
CA SER A 60 12.11 -1.09 38.19
C SER A 60 12.06 -2.14 39.29
N ASN A 61 10.96 -2.23 40.04
CA ASN A 61 10.91 -3.00 41.28
C ASN A 61 10.01 -4.24 41.19
N LYS A 62 8.93 -4.17 40.41
CA LYS A 62 7.91 -5.23 40.43
C LYS A 62 7.98 -6.18 39.24
N LEU A 63 8.47 -5.76 38.09
CA LEU A 63 8.51 -6.57 36.87
C LEU A 63 9.95 -6.80 36.41
N SER A 64 10.27 -7.99 35.94
CA SER A 64 11.48 -8.28 35.18
C SER A 64 11.30 -7.88 33.71
N ALA A 65 12.39 -7.83 32.94
CA ALA A 65 12.40 -7.36 31.55
C ALA A 65 11.47 -8.15 30.60
N ASN A 66 11.04 -9.35 31.00
CA ASN A 66 10.08 -10.20 30.32
C ASN A 66 8.61 -10.00 30.78
N GLY A 67 8.32 -8.95 31.56
CA GLY A 67 6.97 -8.62 32.03
C GLY A 67 6.43 -9.50 33.17
N THR A 68 7.24 -10.42 33.70
CA THR A 68 6.85 -11.25 34.86
C THR A 68 7.18 -10.55 36.17
N SER A 69 6.43 -10.83 37.23
CA SER A 69 6.71 -10.20 38.53
C SER A 69 8.06 -10.67 39.08
N LYS A 70 8.90 -9.75 39.56
CA LYS A 70 10.12 -10.05 40.32
C LYS A 70 9.71 -10.79 41.60
N VAL A 71 9.89 -12.10 41.58
CA VAL A 71 9.63 -12.99 42.71
C VAL A 71 10.87 -13.04 43.59
N ASP A 72 10.69 -13.10 44.90
CA ASP A 72 11.80 -13.23 45.86
C ASP A 72 12.69 -14.42 45.50
N LEU A 73 14.02 -14.25 45.60
CA LEU A 73 15.00 -15.28 45.28
C LEU A 73 14.75 -16.62 46.00
N LYS A 74 14.15 -16.58 47.19
CA LYS A 74 13.78 -17.77 47.95
C LYS A 74 12.60 -18.52 47.31
N VAL A 75 11.56 -17.79 46.90
CA VAL A 75 10.38 -18.35 46.21
C VAL A 75 10.75 -18.83 44.80
N GLN A 76 11.69 -18.14 44.13
CA GLN A 76 12.21 -18.61 42.83
C GLN A 76 12.94 -19.95 42.98
N LYS A 77 13.80 -20.10 44.01
CA LYS A 77 14.46 -21.39 44.29
C LYS A 77 13.46 -22.51 44.60
N GLU A 78 12.40 -22.21 45.37
CA GLU A 78 11.33 -23.19 45.65
C GLU A 78 10.61 -23.61 44.36
N ARG A 79 10.33 -22.67 43.45
CA ARG A 79 9.77 -22.96 42.12
C ARG A 79 10.70 -23.81 41.28
N ASP A 80 11.98 -23.47 41.21
CA ASP A 80 12.97 -24.24 40.44
C ASP A 80 13.07 -25.68 40.98
N THR A 81 13.06 -25.86 42.31
CA THR A 81 13.05 -27.21 42.92
C THR A 81 11.79 -27.98 42.59
N PHE A 82 10.63 -27.34 42.64
CA PHE A 82 9.36 -27.94 42.30
C PHE A 82 9.28 -28.30 40.81
N ASP A 83 9.80 -27.46 39.92
CA ASP A 83 9.85 -27.70 38.48
C ASP A 83 10.75 -28.90 38.16
N GLU A 84 11.87 -29.06 38.87
CA GLU A 84 12.71 -30.25 38.75
C GLU A 84 12.02 -31.52 39.25
N GLU A 85 11.32 -31.46 40.39
CA GLU A 85 10.50 -32.57 40.88
C GLU A 85 9.38 -32.94 39.89
N LEU A 86 8.72 -31.94 39.32
CA LEU A 86 7.69 -32.11 38.31
C LEU A 86 8.25 -32.71 37.02
N ARG A 87 9.44 -32.28 36.55
CA ARG A 87 10.12 -32.90 35.40
C ARG A 87 10.45 -34.35 35.67
N ARG A 88 10.95 -34.68 36.86
CA ARG A 88 11.25 -36.07 37.25
C ARG A 88 9.97 -36.91 37.28
N ALA A 89 8.91 -36.41 37.90
CA ALA A 89 7.62 -37.07 37.96
C ALA A 89 7.04 -37.32 36.55
N ARG A 90 7.01 -36.29 35.69
CA ARG A 90 6.54 -36.40 34.29
C ARG A 90 7.36 -37.41 33.49
N THR A 91 8.68 -37.39 33.66
CA THR A 91 9.58 -38.35 32.99
C THR A 91 9.34 -39.77 33.48
N SER A 92 9.09 -39.95 34.78
CA SER A 92 8.73 -41.25 35.35
C SER A 92 7.42 -41.77 34.78
N VAL A 93 6.36 -40.95 34.77
CA VAL A 93 5.07 -41.33 34.20
C VAL A 93 5.18 -41.63 32.70
N ALA A 94 5.94 -40.84 31.94
CA ALA A 94 6.15 -41.09 30.52
C ALA A 94 6.87 -42.43 30.27
N LYS A 95 7.93 -42.74 31.05
CA LYS A 95 8.61 -44.03 30.97
C LYS A 95 7.68 -45.20 31.30
N GLN A 96 6.86 -45.06 32.33
CA GLN A 96 5.86 -46.06 32.71
C GLN A 96 4.81 -46.25 31.61
N GLY A 97 4.31 -45.16 31.03
CA GLY A 97 3.36 -45.19 29.92
C GLY A 97 3.92 -45.89 28.68
N LEU A 98 5.19 -45.63 28.34
CA LEU A 98 5.87 -46.33 27.25
C LEU A 98 5.95 -47.83 27.50
N ILE A 99 6.39 -48.25 28.69
CA ILE A 99 6.47 -49.68 29.05
C ILE A 99 5.09 -50.34 28.98
N LYS A 100 4.04 -49.69 29.49
CA LYS A 100 2.66 -50.19 29.40
C LYS A 100 2.18 -50.32 27.95
N SER A 101 2.52 -49.34 27.10
CA SER A 101 2.20 -49.37 25.67
C SER A 101 2.91 -50.53 24.95
N TYR A 102 4.20 -50.74 25.22
CA TYR A 102 4.96 -51.83 24.63
C TYR A 102 4.54 -53.21 25.14
N LEU A 103 4.18 -53.33 26.41
CA LEU A 103 3.62 -54.59 26.95
C LEU A 103 2.29 -54.93 26.28
N HIS A 104 1.45 -53.93 26.03
CA HIS A 104 0.19 -54.10 25.32
C HIS A 104 0.40 -54.40 23.82
N SER A 105 1.36 -53.78 23.13
CA SER A 105 1.62 -54.16 21.73
C SER A 105 2.19 -55.58 21.62
N LEU A 106 3.00 -56.00 22.59
CA LEU A 106 3.58 -57.33 22.67
C LEU A 106 2.56 -58.44 22.94
N SER A 107 1.44 -58.14 23.63
CA SER A 107 0.38 -59.13 23.86
C SER A 107 -0.36 -59.53 22.59
N TYR A 108 -0.43 -58.65 21.59
CA TYR A 108 -1.13 -58.89 20.31
C TYR A 108 -0.19 -59.14 19.12
N GLY A 109 1.11 -59.19 19.34
CA GLY A 109 2.09 -59.46 18.29
C GLY A 109 2.22 -60.95 18.02
N ASP A 110 1.73 -61.43 16.88
CA ASP A 110 2.00 -62.78 16.39
C ASP A 110 3.51 -62.95 16.15
N ASP A 111 4.11 -64.02 16.68
CA ASP A 111 5.51 -64.48 16.51
C ASP A 111 6.65 -63.88 17.37
N GLN A 112 6.39 -63.03 18.36
CA GLN A 112 7.49 -62.42 19.15
C GLN A 112 7.82 -63.15 20.47
N LEU A 113 6.85 -63.85 21.07
CA LEU A 113 7.06 -64.67 22.27
C LEU A 113 6.36 -66.03 22.15
N PRO A 114 6.81 -67.05 22.89
CA PRO A 114 6.06 -68.28 23.11
C PRO A 114 4.63 -67.98 23.60
N ALA A 115 3.64 -68.72 23.11
CA ALA A 115 2.22 -68.50 23.41
C ALA A 115 1.92 -68.39 24.92
N GLU A 116 2.57 -69.23 25.74
CA GLU A 116 2.44 -69.21 27.21
C GLU A 116 2.93 -67.89 27.86
N LEU A 117 3.99 -67.28 27.31
CA LEU A 117 4.50 -65.99 27.78
C LEU A 117 3.69 -64.81 27.24
N GLN A 118 3.06 -64.97 26.07
CA GLN A 118 2.20 -63.96 25.47
C GLN A 118 0.89 -63.80 26.24
N GLU A 119 0.26 -64.92 26.64
CA GLU A 119 -0.91 -64.91 27.53
C GLU A 119 -0.58 -64.26 28.89
N LEU A 120 0.58 -64.60 29.46
CA LEU A 120 1.07 -64.01 30.71
C LEU A 120 1.28 -62.49 30.60
N VAL A 121 1.85 -62.02 29.49
CA VAL A 121 2.03 -60.60 29.19
C VAL A 121 0.69 -59.90 28.99
N ALA A 122 -0.27 -60.54 28.32
CA ALA A 122 -1.61 -60.00 28.09
C ALA A 122 -2.38 -59.78 29.41
N ILE A 123 -2.35 -60.77 30.30
CA ILE A 123 -2.99 -60.70 31.62
C ILE A 123 -2.38 -59.57 32.46
N ILE A 124 -1.04 -59.45 32.45
CA ILE A 124 -0.33 -58.41 33.22
C ILE A 124 -0.49 -57.03 32.61
N ALA A 125 -0.50 -56.89 31.28
CA ALA A 125 -0.78 -55.64 30.60
C ALA A 125 -2.20 -55.12 30.90
N ALA A 126 -3.20 -56.01 30.88
CA ALA A 126 -4.57 -55.71 31.27
C ALA A 126 -4.69 -55.32 32.76
N ALA A 127 -3.96 -56.01 33.64
CA ALA A 127 -3.88 -55.66 35.07
C ALA A 127 -3.29 -54.26 35.28
N LEU A 128 -2.20 -53.94 34.59
CA LEU A 128 -1.47 -52.66 34.67
C LEU A 128 -2.25 -51.48 34.07
N GLN A 129 -3.18 -51.74 33.16
CA GLN A 129 -4.12 -50.76 32.59
C GLN A 129 -5.41 -50.62 33.40
N SER A 130 -5.47 -51.24 34.60
CA SER A 130 -6.63 -51.21 35.50
C SER A 130 -7.91 -51.80 34.88
N GLN A 131 -7.76 -52.72 33.93
CA GLN A 131 -8.90 -53.43 33.33
C GLN A 131 -9.37 -54.61 34.20
N ILE A 132 -8.66 -54.90 35.29
CA ILE A 132 -8.94 -56.02 36.21
C ILE A 132 -9.33 -55.45 37.58
N THR A 133 -10.35 -56.05 38.23
CA THR A 133 -10.85 -55.57 39.53
C THR A 133 -9.86 -55.86 40.67
N ARG A 134 -9.96 -55.10 41.78
CA ARG A 134 -9.02 -55.19 42.91
C ARG A 134 -9.04 -56.54 43.64
N GLU A 135 -10.12 -57.30 43.48
CA GLU A 135 -10.32 -58.62 44.09
C GLU A 135 -9.58 -59.70 43.27
N ASP A 136 -9.62 -59.59 41.94
CA ASP A 136 -8.89 -60.47 41.02
C ASP A 136 -7.36 -60.24 41.06
N ALA A 137 -6.90 -59.08 41.54
CA ALA A 137 -5.49 -58.76 41.70
C ALA A 137 -4.76 -59.68 42.71
N LEU A 138 -5.48 -60.30 43.65
CA LEU A 138 -4.92 -61.28 44.58
C LEU A 138 -4.66 -62.63 43.91
N LEU A 139 -5.44 -62.99 42.89
CA LEU A 139 -5.30 -64.22 42.11
C LEU A 139 -4.09 -64.17 41.16
N LEU A 140 -3.71 -62.95 40.73
CA LEU A 140 -2.59 -62.70 39.83
C LEU A 140 -1.21 -62.81 40.48
N ARG A 141 -1.10 -63.09 41.79
CA ARG A 141 0.22 -63.17 42.47
C ARG A 141 1.14 -64.23 41.85
N GLU A 142 0.60 -65.38 41.52
CA GLU A 142 1.37 -66.47 40.90
C GLU A 142 1.83 -66.10 39.49
N ASP A 143 0.98 -65.41 38.73
CA ASP A 143 1.29 -64.92 37.38
C ASP A 143 2.33 -63.80 37.40
N VAL A 144 2.26 -62.90 38.39
CA VAL A 144 3.28 -61.86 38.62
C VAL A 144 4.63 -62.49 38.96
N ASP A 145 4.67 -63.56 39.74
CA ASP A 145 5.91 -64.26 40.08
C ASP A 145 6.49 -65.02 38.87
N LYS A 146 5.65 -65.66 38.05
CA LYS A 146 6.05 -66.28 36.77
C LYS A 146 6.58 -65.24 35.78
N PHE A 147 6.00 -64.04 35.76
CA PHE A 147 6.46 -62.94 34.91
C PHE A 147 7.79 -62.38 35.39
N ARG A 148 8.01 -62.25 36.71
CA ARG A 148 9.32 -61.87 37.27
C ARG A 148 10.41 -62.86 36.89
N GLN A 149 10.11 -64.16 36.88
CA GLN A 149 11.06 -65.20 36.47
C GLN A 149 11.41 -65.11 34.97
N ASN A 150 10.44 -64.70 34.13
CA ASN A 150 10.59 -64.58 32.68
C ASN A 150 10.77 -63.13 32.18
N VAL A 151 11.18 -62.20 33.05
CA VAL A 151 11.26 -60.79 32.70
C VAL A 151 12.33 -60.48 31.65
N LYS A 152 13.37 -61.33 31.56
CA LYS A 152 14.51 -61.16 30.64
C LYS A 152 14.11 -61.24 29.15
N PRO A 153 13.44 -62.32 28.68
CA PRO A 153 12.99 -62.39 27.29
C PRO A 153 11.97 -61.27 26.97
N ILE A 154 11.05 -60.97 27.88
CA ILE A 154 10.05 -59.90 27.70
C ILE A 154 10.74 -58.54 27.56
N ALA A 155 11.70 -58.23 28.43
CA ALA A 155 12.46 -56.98 28.36
C ALA A 155 13.32 -56.88 27.09
N LYS A 156 13.80 -58.00 26.54
CA LYS A 156 14.56 -58.02 25.29
C LYS A 156 13.68 -57.65 24.09
N GLU A 157 12.48 -58.19 24.00
CA GLU A 157 11.55 -57.85 22.90
C GLU A 157 11.01 -56.43 23.03
N ILE A 158 10.71 -55.95 24.25
CA ILE A 158 10.36 -54.54 24.48
C ILE A 158 11.50 -53.61 24.05
N TRP A 159 12.74 -53.95 24.37
CA TRP A 159 13.90 -53.17 23.97
C TRP A 159 14.07 -53.12 22.45
N LYS A 160 13.85 -54.25 21.78
CA LYS A 160 13.89 -54.34 20.31
C LYS A 160 12.82 -53.45 19.67
N ALA A 161 11.57 -53.53 20.14
CA ALA A 161 10.48 -52.67 19.66
C ALA A 161 10.77 -51.18 19.91
N ALA A 162 11.30 -50.83 21.09
CA ALA A 162 11.67 -49.44 21.40
C ALA A 162 12.84 -48.94 20.53
N LEU A 163 13.78 -49.81 20.15
CA LEU A 163 14.88 -49.46 19.25
C LEU A 163 14.37 -49.24 17.82
N ASP A 164 13.46 -50.08 17.34
CA ASP A 164 12.83 -49.91 16.02
C ASP A 164 12.05 -48.58 15.95
N ASP A 165 11.29 -48.25 17.01
CA ASP A 165 10.60 -46.95 17.13
C ASP A 165 11.59 -45.77 17.17
N LEU A 166 12.71 -45.90 17.89
CA LEU A 166 13.74 -44.87 17.93
C LEU A 166 14.35 -44.63 16.54
N VAL A 167 14.62 -45.69 15.78
CA VAL A 167 15.13 -45.61 14.41
C VAL A 167 14.10 -44.97 13.47
N THR A 168 12.82 -45.33 13.58
CA THR A 168 11.77 -44.69 12.77
C THR A 168 11.61 -43.21 13.11
N LEU A 169 11.62 -42.84 14.39
CA LEU A 169 11.58 -41.43 14.82
C LEU A 169 12.82 -40.65 14.36
N ALA A 170 14.01 -41.26 14.40
CA ALA A 170 15.23 -40.66 13.87
C ALA A 170 15.12 -40.39 12.36
N ARG A 171 14.53 -41.33 11.61
CA ARG A 171 14.28 -41.18 10.17
C ARG A 171 13.25 -40.11 9.84
N ILE A 172 12.20 -39.97 10.65
CA ILE A 172 11.19 -38.91 10.49
C ILE A 172 11.80 -37.54 10.77
N SER A 173 12.62 -37.43 11.83
CA SER A 173 13.28 -36.18 12.21
C SER A 173 14.29 -35.70 11.15
N ALA A 174 14.99 -36.63 10.49
CA ALA A 174 15.95 -36.31 9.44
C ALA A 174 15.89 -37.34 8.29
N PRO A 175 15.02 -37.13 7.28
CA PRO A 175 14.84 -38.10 6.18
C PRO A 175 16.10 -38.31 5.33
N GLN A 176 17.05 -37.38 5.41
CA GLN A 176 18.31 -37.38 4.64
C GLN A 176 19.51 -37.95 5.44
N ALA A 177 19.38 -38.15 6.76
CA ALA A 177 20.48 -38.59 7.61
C ALA A 177 20.25 -40.00 8.15
N HIS A 178 21.20 -40.90 7.88
CA HIS A 178 21.21 -42.25 8.44
C HIS A 178 21.87 -42.16 9.83
N SER A 179 21.07 -41.94 10.87
CA SER A 179 21.59 -41.89 12.25
C SER A 179 20.89 -42.91 13.13
N ASP A 180 21.67 -43.64 13.92
CA ASP A 180 21.26 -44.67 14.90
C ASP A 180 20.55 -44.11 16.15
N GLY A 181 19.98 -42.89 16.06
CA GLY A 181 19.14 -42.29 17.08
C GLY A 181 19.83 -41.66 18.29
N ASP A 182 21.16 -41.83 18.47
CA ASP A 182 21.91 -41.18 19.57
C ASP A 182 21.84 -39.64 19.54
N ASP A 183 21.76 -39.04 18.35
CA ASP A 183 21.64 -37.58 18.18
C ASP A 183 20.20 -37.05 18.31
N LEU A 184 19.19 -37.93 18.39
CA LEU A 184 17.79 -37.53 18.25
C LEU A 184 17.37 -36.55 19.35
N ALA A 185 17.81 -36.77 20.59
CA ALA A 185 17.50 -35.89 21.71
C ALA A 185 18.08 -34.47 21.50
N ALA A 186 19.33 -34.37 21.06
CA ALA A 186 19.97 -33.08 20.78
C ALA A 186 19.28 -32.35 19.62
N ARG A 187 18.90 -33.07 18.57
CA ARG A 187 18.17 -32.50 17.41
C ARG A 187 16.79 -32.00 17.80
N ILE A 188 16.02 -32.75 18.60
CA ILE A 188 14.70 -32.31 19.09
C ILE A 188 14.85 -31.05 19.96
N GLN A 189 15.85 -30.99 20.84
CA GLN A 189 16.10 -29.77 21.63
C GLN A 189 16.45 -28.58 20.75
N LYS A 190 17.29 -28.79 19.73
CA LYS A 190 17.63 -27.75 18.75
C LYS A 190 16.39 -27.28 17.99
N GLN A 191 15.60 -28.18 17.43
CA GLN A 191 14.36 -27.83 16.72
C GLN A 191 13.38 -27.07 17.62
N LYS A 192 13.28 -27.45 18.89
CA LYS A 192 12.45 -26.73 19.86
C LYS A 192 12.97 -25.31 20.10
N ALA A 193 14.29 -25.13 20.21
CA ALA A 193 14.91 -23.81 20.35
C ALA A 193 14.70 -22.96 19.09
N ASP A 194 14.95 -23.51 17.90
CA ASP A 194 14.75 -22.83 16.61
C ASP A 194 13.28 -22.40 16.42
N THR A 195 12.33 -23.24 16.87
CA THR A 195 10.89 -22.92 16.82
C THR A 195 10.55 -21.77 17.78
N ALA A 196 11.07 -21.80 19.01
CA ALA A 196 10.85 -20.71 19.97
C ALA A 196 11.46 -19.39 19.47
N GLU A 197 12.66 -19.43 18.88
CA GLU A 197 13.29 -18.26 18.27
C GLU A 197 12.47 -17.72 17.08
N SER A 198 11.94 -18.60 16.24
CA SER A 198 11.05 -18.20 15.15
C SER A 198 9.74 -17.59 15.66
N GLU A 199 9.17 -18.12 16.75
CA GLU A 199 7.96 -17.55 17.37
C GLU A 199 8.23 -16.13 17.90
N ASP A 200 9.35 -15.94 18.61
CA ASP A 200 9.77 -14.64 19.13
C ASP A 200 10.03 -13.64 17.98
N SER A 201 10.69 -14.07 16.90
CA SER A 201 10.94 -13.25 15.71
C SER A 201 9.64 -12.82 15.02
N ILE A 202 8.67 -13.75 14.86
CA ILE A 202 7.35 -13.42 14.30
C ILE A 202 6.62 -12.42 15.19
N ALA A 203 6.70 -12.57 16.51
CA ALA A 203 6.09 -11.63 17.45
C ALA A 203 6.70 -10.22 17.32
N ALA A 204 8.02 -10.12 17.19
CA ALA A 204 8.71 -8.85 16.97
C ALA A 204 8.29 -8.18 15.65
N ILE A 205 8.28 -8.92 14.55
CA ILE A 205 7.87 -8.40 13.23
C ILE A 205 6.42 -7.93 13.24
N ARG A 206 5.52 -8.65 13.93
CA ARG A 206 4.12 -8.24 14.07
C ARG A 206 3.98 -6.91 14.82
N LEU A 207 4.83 -6.68 15.82
CA LEU A 207 4.85 -5.42 16.56
C LEU A 207 5.36 -4.28 15.69
N ASP A 208 6.46 -4.48 14.97
CA ASP A 208 7.01 -3.49 14.03
C ASP A 208 5.99 -3.13 12.93
N LEU A 209 5.31 -4.14 12.38
CA LEU A 209 4.25 -3.93 11.40
C LEU A 209 3.09 -3.11 11.98
N ALA A 210 2.67 -3.37 13.22
CA ALA A 210 1.60 -2.61 13.85
C ALA A 210 1.98 -1.12 14.03
N HIS A 211 3.23 -0.84 14.41
CA HIS A 211 3.75 0.53 14.46
C HIS A 211 3.76 1.20 13.09
N GLU A 212 4.22 0.50 12.06
CA GLU A 212 4.30 1.09 10.73
C GLU A 212 2.91 1.33 10.11
N VAL A 213 1.94 0.46 10.37
CA VAL A 213 0.54 0.67 9.97
C VAL A 213 -0.04 1.91 10.65
N ALA A 214 0.28 2.17 11.92
CA ALA A 214 -0.13 3.39 12.62
C ALA A 214 0.50 4.65 11.97
N ASN A 215 1.80 4.59 11.66
CA ASN A 215 2.50 5.68 10.95
C ASN A 215 1.86 5.99 9.60
N VAL A 216 1.53 4.96 8.82
CA VAL A 216 0.87 5.10 7.51
C VAL A 216 -0.52 5.72 7.67
N HIS A 217 -1.31 5.32 8.67
CA HIS A 217 -2.61 5.93 8.94
C HIS A 217 -2.50 7.40 9.32
N ASP A 218 -1.47 7.77 10.10
CA ASP A 218 -1.20 9.16 10.46
C ASP A 218 -0.81 10.01 9.25
N LEU A 219 0.03 9.48 8.36
CA LEU A 219 0.39 10.13 7.11
C LEU A 219 -0.83 10.28 6.19
N TYR A 220 -1.68 9.25 6.08
CA TYR A 220 -2.89 9.30 5.29
C TYR A 220 -3.87 10.37 5.80
N ARG A 221 -4.03 10.47 7.13
CA ARG A 221 -4.83 11.54 7.76
C ARG A 221 -4.30 12.92 7.40
N LYS A 222 -2.99 13.16 7.54
CA LYS A 222 -2.33 14.42 7.19
C LYS A 222 -2.49 14.76 5.71
N ALA A 223 -2.39 13.77 4.83
CA ALA A 223 -2.56 13.95 3.39
C ALA A 223 -4.00 14.36 3.04
N ILE A 224 -5.01 13.68 3.60
CA ILE A 224 -6.42 14.04 3.42
C ILE A 224 -6.69 15.44 3.96
N GLU A 225 -6.23 15.76 5.17
CA GLU A 225 -6.41 17.08 5.78
C GLU A 225 -5.82 18.19 4.90
N THR A 226 -4.61 17.97 4.37
CA THR A 226 -3.96 18.92 3.46
C THR A 226 -4.74 19.08 2.16
N CYS A 227 -5.25 17.98 1.61
CA CYS A 227 -6.07 18.00 0.40
C CYS A 227 -7.37 18.79 0.62
N ILE A 228 -8.10 18.51 1.70
CA ILE A 228 -9.32 19.22 2.09
C ILE A 228 -9.02 20.71 2.26
N ARG A 229 -7.98 21.06 3.03
CA ARG A 229 -7.58 22.46 3.24
C ARG A 229 -7.25 23.18 1.94
N THR A 230 -6.57 22.49 1.01
CA THR A 230 -6.23 23.06 -0.30
C THR A 230 -7.47 23.28 -1.16
N LEU A 231 -8.42 22.33 -1.16
CA LEU A 231 -9.70 22.47 -1.85
C LEU A 231 -10.53 23.62 -1.28
N GLU A 232 -10.62 23.70 0.05
CA GLU A 232 -11.30 24.80 0.74
C GLU A 232 -10.67 26.15 0.38
N GLN A 233 -9.34 26.27 0.41
CA GLN A 233 -8.62 27.49 0.06
C GLN A 233 -8.80 27.90 -1.41
N THR A 234 -8.80 26.93 -2.32
CA THR A 234 -8.78 27.16 -3.77
C THR A 234 -10.17 27.38 -4.36
N ILE A 235 -11.20 26.70 -3.85
CA ILE A 235 -12.57 26.80 -4.39
C ILE A 235 -13.38 27.85 -3.63
N HIS A 236 -13.37 27.78 -2.29
CA HIS A 236 -14.24 28.60 -1.43
C HIS A 236 -13.46 29.65 -0.61
N GLY A 237 -12.14 29.64 -0.70
CA GLY A 237 -11.26 30.39 0.17
C GLY A 237 -10.88 31.77 -0.35
N SER A 238 -9.87 32.35 0.31
CA SER A 238 -9.34 33.68 -0.02
C SER A 238 -8.73 33.77 -1.41
N VAL A 239 -8.18 32.66 -1.95
CA VAL A 239 -7.58 32.63 -3.29
C VAL A 239 -8.66 32.82 -4.36
N SER A 240 -9.72 32.01 -4.34
CA SER A 240 -10.88 32.15 -5.24
C SER A 240 -11.53 33.53 -5.14
N ARG A 241 -11.76 34.01 -3.92
CA ARG A 241 -12.34 35.34 -3.70
C ARG A 241 -11.43 36.46 -4.19
N GLY A 242 -10.12 36.34 -3.98
CA GLY A 242 -9.12 37.31 -4.41
C GLY A 242 -8.98 37.38 -5.93
N THR A 243 -8.98 36.23 -6.62
CA THR A 243 -8.95 36.18 -8.10
C THR A 243 -10.23 36.74 -8.69
N LYS A 244 -11.39 36.42 -8.12
CA LYS A 244 -12.69 36.98 -8.53
C LYS A 244 -12.73 38.50 -8.34
N ALA A 245 -12.37 39.01 -7.15
CA ALA A 245 -12.35 40.44 -6.88
C ALA A 245 -11.37 41.19 -7.80
N LYS A 246 -10.21 40.60 -8.11
CA LYS A 246 -9.25 41.17 -9.06
C LYS A 246 -9.82 41.21 -10.49
N ALA A 247 -10.52 40.17 -10.92
CA ALA A 247 -11.18 40.14 -12.22
C ALA A 247 -12.28 41.20 -12.31
N GLU A 248 -13.14 41.31 -11.30
CA GLU A 248 -14.18 42.34 -11.21
C GLU A 248 -13.58 43.75 -11.23
N TYR A 249 -12.51 43.99 -10.46
CA TYR A 249 -11.78 45.26 -10.49
C TYR A 249 -11.26 45.58 -11.90
N LEU A 250 -10.57 44.65 -12.57
CA LEU A 250 -10.07 44.87 -13.93
C LEU A 250 -11.19 45.14 -14.94
N THR A 251 -12.34 44.47 -14.80
CA THR A 251 -13.52 44.76 -15.62
C THR A 251 -14.03 46.17 -15.40
N THR A 252 -14.18 46.62 -14.15
CA THR A 252 -14.63 47.98 -13.86
C THR A 252 -13.65 49.04 -14.37
N VAL A 253 -12.33 48.78 -14.28
CA VAL A 253 -11.29 49.64 -14.85
C VAL A 253 -11.42 49.71 -16.38
N ALA A 254 -11.60 48.57 -17.05
CA ALA A 254 -11.76 48.50 -18.50
C ALA A 254 -13.02 49.24 -18.97
N GLU A 255 -14.15 49.07 -18.27
CA GLU A 255 -15.39 49.81 -18.52
C GLU A 255 -15.20 51.32 -18.32
N GLY A 256 -14.52 51.72 -17.25
CA GLY A 256 -14.20 53.12 -16.97
C GLY A 256 -13.32 53.74 -18.07
N MET A 257 -12.30 53.01 -18.53
CA MET A 257 -11.46 53.42 -19.64
C MET A 257 -12.23 53.52 -20.95
N SER A 258 -13.11 52.56 -21.24
CA SER A 258 -13.98 52.59 -22.42
C SER A 258 -14.90 53.80 -22.41
N LYS A 259 -15.57 54.08 -21.29
CA LYS A 259 -16.41 55.28 -21.13
C LYS A 259 -15.60 56.58 -21.25
N LYS A 260 -14.39 56.63 -20.69
CA LYS A 260 -13.50 57.79 -20.85
C LYS A 260 -13.11 58.01 -22.31
N LEU A 261 -12.80 56.94 -23.04
CA LEU A 261 -12.48 57.00 -24.46
C LEU A 261 -13.68 57.45 -25.29
N GLN A 262 -14.89 56.99 -24.98
CA GLN A 262 -16.12 57.49 -25.61
C GLN A 262 -16.34 58.99 -25.38
N LEU A 263 -16.13 59.47 -24.14
CA LEU A 263 -16.23 60.91 -23.84
C LEU A 263 -15.19 61.72 -24.60
N GLN A 264 -13.94 61.28 -24.62
CA GLN A 264 -12.88 61.95 -25.38
C GLN A 264 -13.16 61.94 -26.88
N HIS A 265 -13.65 60.82 -27.42
CA HIS A 265 -14.07 60.72 -28.81
C HIS A 265 -15.17 61.73 -29.14
N ASN A 266 -16.23 61.79 -28.33
CA ASN A 266 -17.33 62.74 -28.51
C ASN A 266 -16.85 64.20 -28.38
N GLN A 267 -15.92 64.48 -27.47
CA GLN A 267 -15.32 65.81 -27.32
C GLN A 267 -14.46 66.21 -28.51
N LEU A 268 -13.64 65.30 -29.05
CA LEU A 268 -12.88 65.56 -30.27
C LEU A 268 -13.80 65.75 -31.48
N LEU A 269 -14.87 64.96 -31.56
CA LEU A 269 -15.86 65.07 -32.61
C LEU A 269 -16.56 66.43 -32.54
N SER A 270 -16.96 66.90 -31.35
CA SER A 270 -17.56 68.24 -31.22
C SER A 270 -16.57 69.37 -31.53
N GLN A 271 -15.28 69.22 -31.23
CA GLN A 271 -14.26 70.22 -31.57
C GLN A 271 -13.95 70.25 -33.07
N THR A 272 -13.87 69.09 -33.72
CA THR A 272 -13.55 68.99 -35.15
C THR A 272 -14.76 69.31 -36.02
N ARG A 273 -15.97 68.99 -35.52
CA ARG A 273 -17.25 69.17 -36.20
C ARG A 273 -17.99 70.36 -35.60
N SER A 274 -17.41 71.55 -35.76
CA SER A 274 -18.11 72.79 -35.42
C SER A 274 -19.26 73.02 -36.41
N PRO A 275 -20.46 73.45 -35.97
CA PRO A 275 -21.57 73.76 -36.87
C PRO A 275 -21.17 74.81 -37.91
N ASP A 276 -20.37 75.80 -37.53
CA ASP A 276 -19.84 76.83 -38.43
C ASP A 276 -18.93 76.24 -39.52
N LEU A 277 -18.15 75.21 -39.17
CA LEU A 277 -17.29 74.52 -40.13
C LEU A 277 -18.11 73.63 -41.07
N GLU A 278 -19.13 72.93 -40.55
CA GLU A 278 -20.04 72.15 -41.39
C GLU A 278 -20.83 73.03 -42.36
N GLU A 279 -21.32 74.19 -41.89
CA GLU A 279 -22.00 75.16 -42.73
C GLU A 279 -21.05 75.74 -43.78
N ALA A 280 -19.84 76.15 -43.39
CA ALA A 280 -18.83 76.62 -44.34
C ALA A 280 -18.43 75.55 -45.39
N LEU A 281 -18.28 74.28 -44.98
CA LEU A 281 -18.01 73.17 -45.89
C LEU A 281 -19.19 72.91 -46.82
N LYS A 282 -20.43 73.01 -46.31
CA LYS A 282 -21.63 72.83 -47.11
C LYS A 282 -21.78 73.95 -48.13
N THR A 283 -21.63 75.21 -47.74
CA THR A 283 -21.61 76.35 -48.67
C THR A 283 -20.51 76.18 -49.71
N ARG A 284 -19.31 75.76 -49.31
CA ARG A 284 -18.22 75.52 -50.26
C ARG A 284 -18.53 74.38 -51.23
N SER A 285 -19.21 73.32 -50.77
CA SER A 285 -19.69 72.24 -51.64
C SER A 285 -20.71 72.75 -52.65
N GLU A 286 -21.69 73.53 -52.19
CA GLU A 286 -22.71 74.13 -53.04
C GLU A 286 -22.09 75.07 -54.08
N ASP A 287 -21.10 75.88 -53.70
CA ASP A 287 -20.34 76.75 -54.62
C ASP A 287 -19.60 75.92 -55.68
N LEU A 288 -18.91 74.85 -55.28
CA LEU A 288 -18.21 73.96 -56.20
C LEU A 288 -19.18 73.28 -57.19
N ASP A 289 -20.37 72.89 -56.73
CA ASP A 289 -21.40 72.33 -57.60
C ASP A 289 -21.93 73.37 -58.60
N HIS A 290 -22.14 74.61 -58.17
CA HIS A 290 -22.50 75.72 -59.06
C HIS A 290 -21.39 75.99 -60.09
N GLU A 291 -20.14 76.08 -59.67
CA GLU A 291 -18.98 76.23 -60.55
C GLU A 291 -18.89 75.08 -61.56
N ALA A 292 -19.09 73.84 -61.11
CA ALA A 292 -19.09 72.66 -61.98
C ALA A 292 -20.21 72.72 -63.03
N ILE A 293 -21.42 73.16 -62.67
CA ILE A 293 -22.53 73.37 -63.60
C ILE A 293 -22.18 74.48 -64.60
N MET A 294 -21.60 75.58 -64.15
CA MET A 294 -21.20 76.70 -65.01
C MET A 294 -20.08 76.31 -65.97
N LEU A 295 -19.11 75.53 -65.52
CA LEU A 295 -18.06 74.98 -66.37
C LEU A 295 -18.63 74.00 -67.39
N LYS A 296 -19.55 73.12 -67.01
CA LYS A 296 -20.25 72.24 -67.96
C LYS A 296 -21.03 73.02 -69.02
N ARG A 297 -21.67 74.13 -68.65
CA ARG A 297 -22.33 75.03 -69.61
C ARG A 297 -21.31 75.69 -70.55
N LYS A 298 -20.21 76.22 -70.01
CA LYS A 298 -19.14 76.81 -70.84
C LYS A 298 -18.51 75.79 -71.80
N ILE A 299 -18.33 74.55 -71.36
CA ILE A 299 -17.86 73.45 -72.22
C ILE A 299 -18.87 73.24 -73.35
N ARG A 300 -20.16 73.13 -73.04
CA ARG A 300 -21.21 72.97 -74.06
C ARG A 300 -21.24 74.15 -75.04
N ASP A 301 -21.21 75.39 -74.56
CA ASP A 301 -21.18 76.57 -75.43
C ASP A 301 -19.91 76.60 -76.31
N ALA A 302 -18.77 76.14 -75.78
CA ALA A 302 -17.54 76.03 -76.55
C ALA A 302 -17.60 74.89 -77.59
N GLU A 303 -18.21 73.76 -77.25
CA GLU A 303 -18.48 72.64 -78.16
C GLU A 303 -19.46 73.07 -79.27
N ASP A 304 -20.51 73.82 -78.94
CA ASP A 304 -21.47 74.36 -79.91
C ASP A 304 -20.78 75.35 -80.85
N LYS A 305 -19.95 76.27 -80.33
CA LYS A 305 -19.11 77.13 -81.17
C LYS A 305 -18.13 76.35 -82.03
N LEU A 306 -17.51 75.29 -81.49
CA LEU A 306 -16.62 74.41 -82.25
C LEU A 306 -17.40 73.72 -83.38
N ALA A 307 -18.63 73.27 -83.11
CA ALA A 307 -19.53 72.68 -84.09
C ALA A 307 -19.92 73.71 -85.17
N GLU A 308 -20.20 74.96 -84.80
CA GLU A 308 -20.41 76.06 -85.75
C GLU A 308 -19.19 76.28 -86.64
N TYR A 309 -17.97 76.33 -86.07
CA TYR A 309 -16.73 76.41 -86.85
C TYR A 309 -16.54 75.21 -87.77
N HIS A 310 -16.91 74.00 -87.35
CA HIS A 310 -16.87 72.80 -88.18
C HIS A 310 -17.94 72.78 -89.27
N GLN A 311 -19.13 73.34 -89.02
CA GLN A 311 -20.24 73.44 -89.96
C GLN A 311 -20.10 74.61 -90.94
N ALA A 312 -19.33 75.64 -90.58
CA ALA A 312 -18.88 76.67 -91.50
C ALA A 312 -18.06 76.03 -92.62
N LYS A 313 -18.76 75.62 -93.69
CA LYS A 313 -18.24 75.08 -94.96
C LYS A 313 -17.07 75.88 -95.52
N ALA A 314 -16.93 77.14 -95.12
CA ALA A 314 -15.79 78.00 -95.42
C ALA A 314 -14.44 77.38 -94.97
N VAL A 315 -14.29 76.83 -93.76
CA VAL A 315 -12.97 76.34 -93.30
C VAL A 315 -12.58 75.03 -93.99
N ARG A 316 -13.54 74.11 -94.18
CA ARG A 316 -13.31 72.85 -94.90
C ARG A 316 -13.13 73.05 -96.40
N GLY A 317 -13.86 74.02 -96.98
CA GLY A 317 -13.73 74.44 -98.37
C GLY A 317 -12.40 75.14 -98.64
N ILE A 318 -12.02 76.12 -97.80
CA ILE A 318 -10.73 76.83 -97.90
C ILE A 318 -9.57 75.84 -97.73
N ALA A 319 -9.63 74.89 -96.80
CA ALA A 319 -8.56 73.89 -96.64
C ALA A 319 -8.45 72.95 -97.85
N ALA A 320 -9.57 72.57 -98.47
CA ALA A 320 -9.58 71.76 -99.68
C ALA A 320 -9.04 72.53 -100.89
N GLU A 321 -9.55 73.75 -101.13
CA GLU A 321 -9.09 74.66 -102.19
C GLU A 321 -7.60 75.00 -102.04
N TYR A 322 -7.12 75.26 -100.83
CA TYR A 322 -5.70 75.54 -100.57
C TYR A 322 -4.82 74.32 -100.85
N SER A 323 -5.29 73.11 -100.51
CA SER A 323 -4.58 71.87 -100.84
C SER A 323 -4.51 71.58 -102.34
N GLU A 324 -5.56 71.98 -103.08
CA GLU A 324 -5.62 71.86 -104.53
C GLU A 324 -4.70 72.87 -105.21
N ILE A 325 -4.72 74.14 -104.77
CA ILE A 325 -3.79 75.18 -105.24
C ILE A 325 -2.33 74.78 -105.00
N ILE A 326 -1.99 74.19 -103.84
CA ILE A 326 -0.62 73.70 -103.58
C ILE A 326 -0.23 72.59 -104.57
N ARG A 327 -1.14 71.65 -104.86
CA ARG A 327 -0.88 70.57 -105.82
C ARG A 327 -0.72 71.11 -107.24
N GLU A 328 -1.57 72.03 -107.67
CA GLU A 328 -1.44 72.70 -108.98
C GLU A 328 -0.15 73.50 -109.07
N THR A 329 0.20 74.26 -108.03
CA THR A 329 1.46 75.03 -107.99
C THR A 329 2.69 74.11 -108.09
N ALA A 330 2.65 72.95 -107.42
CA ALA A 330 3.71 71.95 -107.53
C ALA A 330 3.79 71.34 -108.94
N LYS A 331 2.63 71.08 -109.58
CA LYS A 331 2.55 70.55 -110.95
C LYS A 331 3.02 71.57 -111.98
N ILE A 332 2.60 72.83 -111.87
CA ILE A 332 3.06 73.94 -112.72
C ILE A 332 4.57 74.14 -112.56
N LYS A 333 5.11 74.10 -111.33
CA LYS A 333 6.57 74.16 -111.13
C LYS A 333 7.30 72.98 -111.79
N ALA A 334 6.74 71.77 -111.71
CA ALA A 334 7.31 70.61 -112.39
C ALA A 334 7.23 70.72 -113.92
N ASP A 335 6.12 71.23 -114.47
CA ASP A 335 5.94 71.43 -115.91
C ASP A 335 6.82 72.58 -116.45
N ILE A 336 6.99 73.68 -115.70
CA ILE A 336 7.95 74.76 -116.03
C ILE A 336 9.37 74.19 -116.07
N ALA A 337 9.79 73.43 -115.05
CA ALA A 337 11.10 72.78 -115.04
C ALA A 337 11.29 71.82 -116.24
N ARG A 338 10.21 71.18 -116.70
CA ARG A 338 10.22 70.27 -117.85
C ARG A 338 10.26 70.99 -119.20
N LEU A 339 9.69 72.20 -119.29
CA LEU A 339 9.68 73.04 -120.50
C LEU A 339 10.97 73.88 -120.64
N GLU A 340 11.61 74.29 -119.54
CA GLU A 340 12.92 74.94 -119.57
C GLU A 340 14.07 73.98 -119.91
N GLY A 341 13.87 72.67 -119.69
CA GLY A 341 14.81 71.61 -120.08
C GLY A 341 14.75 71.15 -121.54
N ARG A 342 13.98 71.82 -122.41
CA ARG A 342 13.81 71.45 -123.83
C ARG A 342 14.14 72.59 -124.80
N ARG A 343 15.15 73.40 -124.45
CA ARG A 343 15.93 74.23 -125.37
C ARG A 343 17.11 73.45 -125.94
#